data_AF-A0A2U1YAU1-F1
#
_entry.id   AF-A0A2U1YAU1-F1
#
_cell.length_a   1.000
_cell.length_b   1.000
_cell.length_c   1.000
_cell.angle_alpha   90.00
_cell.angle_beta   90.00
_cell.angle_gamma   90.00
#
_symmetry.space_group_name_H-M   'P 1'
#
loop_
_entity.id
_entity.type
_entity.pdbx_description
1 polymer ?
#
loop_
_entity_poly.entity_id
_entity_poly.type
_entity_poly.pdbx_seq_one_letter_code
_entity_poly.pdbx_strand_id
1 'polypeptide(L)'
;MAPIMFAVLVVMLLLGYPVAFALAANGLLFGLIGIELGLFRPDLFQALPERVYGTMNNDVLLAVPFFTFMGLVLERSGMAEDLLDTIGQLFGSIRGGLAYAVIFVGALLAATTGVVAASVISMGLISLPIMLRYGYDRRLASGIIAASGTLAQIIPPSLVLIVMADQLGRSVGDMYEAAFIPGLLLSGLYALYVFIVSIIFPKAAPGLPPEAIAYREPNGARGIWQLGLLALFSGAVAYWVMGRTGVKSGADYVVLLLSLTVLVAFLAATFNRTFGVQRLVLQAAVTAVLTAGAAWLTLNGWTTLALLGDSVAAGALYALAVALVERASGRRLISRMAEQATFVMVPPLALIFLVLGTIFIGLATPTEGGAMGAVGALALAAMKKRLSFDMVRQATYSTAKLAAFVLFILIGARVFSLTFYGVNGHVWVEELMVSLPGGQLGFLVAVSVMVFLLAFFLDFFELAFIIIPLLAPAADRLGIDLVWFGIILAVNMQTSFMHPPFGFSLFFLRSVAPKLPYIDRVTKKETAPVLTSQIYWGAVPFVVIQLVMVGLVIAFPQMVMHYKSTAVKLDDKQIEEQFQGLGNNMDDALPPLEFK
;
A
#
# COMPACT_ATOMS: atom_id res chain seq x y z
N MET A 1 -21.28 24.95 -21.88
CA MET A 1 -20.04 24.48 -22.55
C MET A 1 -19.42 23.28 -21.85
N ALA A 2 -19.34 23.28 -20.51
CA ALA A 2 -18.75 22.19 -19.72
C ALA A 2 -19.23 20.75 -20.06
N PRO A 3 -20.54 20.47 -20.28
CA PRO A 3 -20.98 19.12 -20.64
C PRO A 3 -20.39 18.63 -21.97
N ILE A 4 -20.30 19.53 -22.95
CA ILE A 4 -19.78 19.23 -24.29
C ILE A 4 -18.27 18.99 -24.19
N MET A 5 -17.55 19.85 -23.46
CA MET A 5 -16.12 19.69 -23.22
C MET A 5 -15.79 18.37 -22.52
N PHE A 6 -16.61 17.95 -21.54
CA PHE A 6 -16.47 16.67 -20.86
C PHE A 6 -16.81 15.49 -21.79
N ALA A 7 -17.89 15.58 -22.58
CA ALA A 7 -18.26 14.54 -23.53
C ALA A 7 -17.18 14.34 -24.62
N VAL A 8 -16.60 15.42 -25.15
CA VAL A 8 -15.50 15.34 -26.12
C VAL A 8 -14.25 14.71 -25.50
N LEU A 9 -13.93 15.06 -24.25
CA LEU A 9 -12.86 14.37 -23.51
C LEU A 9 -13.13 12.86 -23.46
N VAL A 10 -14.32 12.44 -23.03
CA VAL A 10 -14.67 11.01 -22.97
C VAL A 10 -14.51 10.34 -24.34
N VAL A 11 -14.98 10.96 -25.42
CA VAL A 11 -14.82 10.43 -26.78
C VAL A 11 -13.34 10.32 -27.18
N MET A 12 -12.52 11.34 -26.91
CA MET A 12 -11.08 11.31 -27.20
C MET A 12 -10.36 10.18 -26.45
N LEU A 13 -10.77 9.93 -25.21
CA LEU A 13 -10.22 8.85 -24.39
C LEU A 13 -10.65 7.46 -24.91
N LEU A 14 -11.92 7.32 -25.32
CA LEU A 14 -12.44 6.08 -25.92
C LEU A 14 -11.77 5.74 -27.25
N LEU A 15 -11.26 6.74 -27.98
CA LEU A 15 -10.46 6.52 -29.20
C LEU A 15 -9.05 5.97 -28.90
N GLY A 16 -8.67 5.83 -27.63
CA GLY A 16 -7.38 5.29 -27.21
C GLY A 16 -6.21 6.27 -27.37
N TYR A 17 -6.50 7.58 -27.50
CA TYR A 17 -5.46 8.59 -27.57
C TYR A 17 -4.79 8.76 -26.19
N PRO A 18 -3.46 8.98 -26.09
CA PRO A 18 -2.80 9.08 -24.79
C PRO A 18 -3.37 10.23 -23.96
N VAL A 19 -3.70 9.93 -22.70
CA VAL A 19 -4.56 10.78 -21.86
C VAL A 19 -4.00 12.17 -21.63
N ALA A 20 -2.69 12.30 -21.40
CA ALA A 20 -2.01 13.58 -21.25
C ALA A 20 -2.29 14.53 -22.43
N PHE A 21 -2.20 14.01 -23.67
CA PHE A 21 -2.44 14.79 -24.86
C PHE A 21 -3.93 15.02 -25.12
N ALA A 22 -4.79 14.05 -24.80
CA ALA A 22 -6.25 14.24 -24.89
C ALA A 22 -6.72 15.37 -23.97
N LEU A 23 -6.25 15.40 -22.73
CA LEU A 23 -6.55 16.46 -21.76
C LEU A 23 -6.02 17.83 -22.23
N ALA A 24 -4.75 17.88 -22.64
CA ALA A 24 -4.14 19.12 -23.10
C ALA A 24 -4.85 19.66 -24.36
N ALA A 25 -5.09 18.81 -25.35
CA ALA A 25 -5.74 19.19 -26.60
C ALA A 25 -7.19 19.63 -26.37
N ASN A 26 -7.97 18.87 -25.59
CA ASN A 26 -9.35 19.22 -25.27
C ASN A 26 -9.41 20.52 -24.45
N GLY A 27 -8.52 20.69 -23.46
CA GLY A 27 -8.40 21.92 -22.68
C GLY A 27 -8.06 23.13 -23.55
N LEU A 28 -7.04 23.03 -24.40
CA LEU A 28 -6.66 24.14 -25.29
C LEU A 28 -7.75 24.46 -26.32
N LEU A 29 -8.37 23.44 -26.93
CA LEU A 29 -9.41 23.61 -27.95
C LEU A 29 -10.62 24.33 -27.37
N PHE A 30 -11.18 23.83 -26.26
CA PHE A 30 -12.29 24.49 -25.59
C PHE A 30 -11.87 25.80 -24.91
N GLY A 31 -10.57 25.96 -24.63
CA GLY A 31 -9.96 27.19 -24.20
C GLY A 31 -10.13 28.30 -25.21
N LEU A 32 -9.68 28.06 -26.44
CA LEU A 32 -9.82 28.98 -27.57
C LEU A 32 -11.29 29.26 -27.89
N ILE A 33 -12.13 28.23 -27.93
CA ILE A 33 -13.56 28.37 -28.18
C ILE A 33 -14.24 29.20 -27.07
N GLY A 34 -13.86 28.98 -25.80
CA GLY A 34 -14.41 29.71 -24.66
C GLY A 34 -14.01 31.19 -24.65
N ILE A 35 -12.78 31.50 -25.06
CA ILE A 35 -12.30 32.88 -25.24
C ILE A 35 -13.06 33.57 -26.37
N GLU A 36 -13.21 32.91 -27.53
CA GLU A 36 -13.91 33.47 -28.69
C GLU A 36 -15.40 33.72 -28.40
N LEU A 37 -16.02 32.83 -27.61
CA LEU A 37 -17.41 32.98 -27.16
C LEU A 37 -17.57 33.94 -25.96
N GLY A 38 -16.48 34.57 -25.51
CA GLY A 38 -16.51 35.56 -24.42
C GLY A 38 -16.86 34.98 -23.05
N LEU A 39 -16.69 33.67 -22.84
CA LEU A 39 -17.04 33.02 -21.56
C LEU A 39 -16.06 33.35 -20.44
N PHE A 40 -14.77 33.54 -20.77
CA PHE A 40 -13.75 33.97 -19.82
C PHE A 40 -12.62 34.71 -20.55
N ARG A 41 -11.80 35.45 -19.79
CA ARG A 41 -10.74 36.30 -20.33
C ARG A 41 -9.51 35.48 -20.74
N PRO A 42 -8.81 35.85 -21.83
CA PRO A 42 -7.53 35.26 -22.21
C PRO A 42 -6.48 35.27 -21.09
N ASP A 43 -6.54 36.26 -20.19
CA ASP A 43 -5.64 36.41 -19.05
C ASP A 43 -5.61 35.17 -18.14
N LEU A 44 -6.70 34.39 -18.11
CA LEU A 44 -6.76 33.14 -17.35
C LEU A 44 -5.62 32.18 -17.75
N PHE A 45 -5.24 32.15 -19.03
CA PHE A 45 -4.18 31.29 -19.55
C PHE A 45 -2.78 31.73 -19.13
N GLN A 46 -2.60 32.98 -18.66
CA GLN A 46 -1.32 33.42 -18.09
C GLN A 46 -1.00 32.71 -16.78
N ALA A 47 -1.99 32.12 -16.10
CA ALA A 47 -1.79 31.30 -14.91
C ALA A 47 -1.33 29.86 -15.22
N LEU A 48 -1.34 29.43 -16.50
CA LEU A 48 -0.96 28.06 -16.86
C LEU A 48 0.50 27.73 -16.50
N PRO A 49 1.51 28.56 -16.85
CA PRO A 49 2.90 28.26 -16.50
C PRO A 49 3.07 28.05 -15.00
N GLU A 50 2.56 28.97 -14.18
CA GLU A 50 2.66 28.88 -12.72
C GLU A 50 1.94 27.64 -12.17
N ARG A 51 0.76 27.28 -12.69
CA ARG A 51 0.06 26.05 -12.27
C ARG A 51 0.80 24.77 -12.65
N VAL A 52 1.43 24.76 -13.83
CA VAL A 52 2.27 23.64 -14.27
C VAL A 52 3.51 23.54 -13.39
N TYR A 53 4.25 24.64 -13.19
CA TYR A 53 5.43 24.67 -12.34
C TYR A 53 5.12 24.32 -10.88
N GLY A 54 4.03 24.86 -10.31
CA GLY A 54 3.60 24.53 -8.96
C GLY A 54 3.25 23.05 -8.77
N THR A 55 2.71 22.41 -9.81
CA THR A 55 2.46 20.96 -9.79
C THR A 55 3.74 20.14 -9.89
N MET A 56 4.71 20.60 -10.68
CA MET A 56 6.03 19.95 -10.79
C MET A 56 6.84 20.06 -9.50
N ASN A 57 6.64 21.13 -8.72
CA ASN A 57 7.30 21.36 -7.43
C ASN A 57 6.53 20.77 -6.23
N ASN A 58 5.63 19.81 -6.47
CA ASN A 58 4.84 19.22 -5.40
C ASN A 58 5.66 18.17 -4.63
N ASP A 59 5.95 18.47 -3.37
CA ASP A 59 6.74 17.61 -2.50
C ASP A 59 6.08 16.26 -2.21
N VAL A 60 4.76 16.18 -2.16
CA VAL A 60 4.01 14.92 -1.92
C VAL A 60 4.21 13.97 -3.11
N LEU A 61 4.22 14.51 -4.33
CA LEU A 61 4.43 13.73 -5.54
C LEU A 61 5.88 13.25 -5.70
N LEU A 62 6.86 13.85 -5.00
CA LEU A 62 8.22 13.31 -4.93
C LEU A 62 8.28 11.95 -4.20
N ALA A 63 7.29 11.60 -3.38
CA ALA A 63 7.22 10.28 -2.76
C ALA A 63 7.00 9.16 -3.79
N VAL A 64 6.28 9.43 -4.89
CA VAL A 64 5.97 8.48 -5.98
C VAL A 64 7.23 7.78 -6.52
N PRO A 65 8.28 8.50 -7.00
CA PRO A 65 9.49 7.86 -7.50
C PRO A 65 10.26 7.10 -6.41
N PHE A 66 10.32 7.61 -5.17
CA PHE A 66 11.04 6.92 -4.09
C PHE A 66 10.39 5.58 -3.73
N PHE A 67 9.07 5.55 -3.54
CA PHE A 67 8.34 4.31 -3.26
C PHE A 67 8.39 3.34 -4.44
N THR A 68 8.22 3.85 -5.67
CA THR A 68 8.36 3.03 -6.88
C THR A 68 9.75 2.40 -6.98
N PHE A 69 10.80 3.17 -6.71
CA PHE A 69 12.17 2.68 -6.72
C PHE A 69 12.42 1.63 -5.64
N MET A 70 11.98 1.90 -4.40
CA MET A 70 12.04 0.94 -3.30
C MET A 70 11.43 -0.40 -3.71
N GLY A 71 10.18 -0.39 -4.18
CA GLY A 71 9.49 -1.60 -4.58
C GLY A 71 10.18 -2.35 -5.72
N LEU A 72 10.64 -1.65 -6.75
CA LEU A 72 11.39 -2.25 -7.85
C LEU A 72 12.71 -2.88 -7.39
N VAL A 73 13.43 -2.27 -6.45
CA VAL A 73 14.64 -2.87 -5.88
C VAL A 73 14.30 -4.14 -5.09
N LEU A 74 13.25 -4.12 -4.29
CA LEU A 74 12.81 -5.30 -3.54
C LEU A 74 12.38 -6.45 -4.46
N GLU A 75 11.70 -6.13 -5.55
CA GLU A 75 11.26 -7.11 -6.55
C GLU A 75 12.45 -7.66 -7.35
N ARG A 76 13.28 -6.79 -7.93
CA ARG A 76 14.41 -7.17 -8.79
C ARG A 76 15.55 -7.86 -8.06
N SER A 77 15.66 -7.67 -6.75
CA SER A 77 16.57 -8.44 -5.90
C SER A 77 16.06 -9.85 -5.61
N GLY A 78 14.95 -10.29 -6.20
CA GLY A 78 14.41 -11.65 -6.02
C GLY A 78 13.89 -11.91 -4.60
N MET A 79 13.68 -10.86 -3.78
CA MET A 79 13.09 -11.05 -2.46
C MET A 79 11.62 -11.46 -2.56
N ALA A 80 10.90 -10.98 -3.57
CA ALA A 80 9.56 -11.44 -3.90
C ALA A 80 9.47 -12.96 -4.10
N GLU A 81 10.45 -13.55 -4.80
CA GLU A 81 10.55 -14.99 -5.02
C GLU A 81 10.83 -15.74 -3.71
N ASP A 82 11.83 -15.28 -2.93
CA ASP A 82 12.13 -15.87 -1.62
C ASP A 82 10.87 -15.85 -0.71
N LEU A 83 10.12 -14.74 -0.69
CA LEU A 83 8.90 -14.57 0.09
C LEU A 83 7.81 -15.54 -0.36
N LEU A 84 7.55 -15.66 -1.66
CA LEU A 84 6.60 -16.60 -2.21
C LEU A 84 6.95 -18.05 -1.86
N ASP A 85 8.20 -18.45 -2.06
CA ASP A 85 8.65 -19.81 -1.76
C ASP A 85 8.48 -20.11 -0.27
N THR A 86 8.86 -19.17 0.58
CA THR A 86 8.76 -19.29 2.03
C THR A 86 7.31 -19.39 2.50
N ILE A 87 6.42 -18.49 2.04
CA ILE A 87 5.02 -18.52 2.46
C ILE A 87 4.29 -19.72 1.83
N GLY A 88 4.62 -20.10 0.59
CA GLY A 88 4.12 -21.32 -0.04
C GLY A 88 4.51 -22.56 0.76
N GLN A 89 5.75 -22.63 1.24
CA GLN A 89 6.22 -23.69 2.12
C GLN A 89 5.64 -23.59 3.54
N LEU A 90 5.11 -22.44 3.98
CA LEU A 90 4.43 -22.28 5.28
C LEU A 90 3.02 -22.85 5.21
N PHE A 91 2.24 -22.41 4.24
CA PHE A 91 0.84 -22.85 4.05
C PHE A 91 0.71 -24.16 3.27
N GLY A 92 1.81 -24.73 2.77
CA GLY A 92 1.79 -25.85 1.83
C GLY A 92 0.98 -27.08 2.21
N SER A 93 0.93 -27.47 3.48
CA SER A 93 0.12 -28.63 3.89
C SER A 93 -1.39 -28.38 3.87
N ILE A 94 -1.81 -27.12 3.83
CA ILE A 94 -3.21 -26.71 3.87
C ILE A 94 -3.73 -26.66 2.43
N ARG A 95 -4.96 -27.11 2.21
CA ARG A 95 -5.64 -26.96 0.91
C ARG A 95 -5.77 -25.47 0.59
N GLY A 96 -5.45 -25.05 -0.63
CA GLY A 96 -5.33 -23.64 -0.97
C GLY A 96 -4.05 -22.96 -0.47
N GLY A 97 -3.10 -23.70 0.11
CA GLY A 97 -1.88 -23.16 0.72
C GLY A 97 -1.10 -22.19 -0.16
N LEU A 98 -0.90 -22.55 -1.43
CA LEU A 98 -0.19 -21.71 -2.39
C LEU A 98 -1.02 -20.48 -2.80
N ALA A 99 -2.35 -20.61 -2.86
CA ALA A 99 -3.24 -19.48 -3.10
C ALA A 99 -3.17 -18.44 -1.98
N TYR A 100 -3.14 -18.88 -0.71
CA TYR A 100 -2.91 -17.98 0.42
C TYR A 100 -1.54 -17.30 0.33
N ALA A 101 -0.51 -18.03 -0.08
CA ALA A 101 0.81 -17.44 -0.28
C ALA A 101 0.80 -16.33 -1.32
N VAL A 102 0.13 -16.53 -2.46
CA VAL A 102 0.00 -15.48 -3.48
C VAL A 102 -0.78 -14.28 -2.97
N ILE A 103 -1.85 -14.46 -2.18
CA ILE A 103 -2.63 -13.34 -1.60
C ILE A 103 -1.77 -12.55 -0.62
N PHE A 104 -1.13 -13.22 0.36
CA PHE A 104 -0.39 -12.52 1.41
C PHE A 104 0.94 -11.95 0.94
N VAL A 105 1.69 -12.67 0.09
CA VAL A 105 2.91 -12.12 -0.49
C VAL A 105 2.58 -11.02 -1.48
N GLY A 106 1.53 -11.20 -2.29
CA GLY A 106 1.10 -10.14 -3.19
C GLY A 106 0.62 -8.91 -2.43
N ALA A 107 -0.10 -9.04 -1.32
CA ALA A 107 -0.44 -7.94 -0.40
C ALA A 107 0.79 -7.23 0.20
N LEU A 108 1.81 -8.01 0.59
CA LEU A 108 3.06 -7.49 1.14
C LEU A 108 3.90 -6.75 0.10
N LEU A 109 4.04 -7.32 -1.10
CA LEU A 109 4.77 -6.72 -2.21
C LEU A 109 4.02 -5.53 -2.79
N ALA A 110 2.70 -5.61 -2.83
CA ALA A 110 1.79 -4.53 -3.19
C ALA A 110 2.10 -3.26 -2.41
N ALA A 111 2.21 -3.39 -1.08
CA ALA A 111 2.56 -2.30 -0.17
C ALA A 111 3.93 -1.66 -0.47
N THR A 112 4.84 -2.34 -1.18
CA THR A 112 6.16 -1.78 -1.50
C THR A 112 6.27 -1.23 -2.91
N THR A 113 5.55 -1.84 -3.85
CA THR A 113 5.70 -1.58 -5.28
C THR A 113 4.78 -0.48 -5.77
N GLY A 114 3.55 -0.40 -5.25
CA GLY A 114 2.56 0.60 -5.67
C GLY A 114 2.16 0.54 -7.16
N VAL A 115 2.70 -0.41 -7.93
CA VAL A 115 2.54 -0.54 -9.39
C VAL A 115 1.96 -1.91 -9.71
N VAL A 116 0.67 -1.94 -9.98
CA VAL A 116 -0.10 -3.17 -10.25
C VAL A 116 0.52 -3.99 -11.39
N ALA A 117 1.00 -3.33 -12.45
CA ALA A 117 1.57 -3.99 -13.61
C ALA A 117 2.78 -4.86 -13.25
N ALA A 118 3.72 -4.30 -12.48
CA ALA A 118 4.93 -4.99 -12.05
C ALA A 118 4.57 -6.19 -11.16
N SER A 119 3.71 -5.99 -10.16
CA SER A 119 3.30 -7.05 -9.24
C SER A 119 2.61 -8.21 -9.97
N VAL A 120 1.66 -7.93 -10.87
CA VAL A 120 0.93 -8.99 -11.59
C VAL A 120 1.84 -9.75 -12.56
N ILE A 121 2.74 -9.06 -13.27
CA ILE A 121 3.72 -9.69 -14.17
C ILE A 121 4.67 -10.59 -13.37
N SER A 122 5.22 -10.09 -12.28
CA SER A 122 6.17 -10.80 -11.43
C SER A 122 5.55 -12.03 -10.77
N MET A 123 4.39 -11.84 -10.13
CA MET A 123 3.62 -12.93 -9.54
C MET A 123 3.12 -13.91 -10.61
N GLY A 124 2.79 -13.45 -11.80
CA GLY A 124 2.40 -14.31 -12.92
C GLY A 124 3.56 -15.15 -13.45
N LEU A 125 4.78 -14.60 -13.54
CA LEU A 125 5.96 -15.36 -13.98
C LEU A 125 6.43 -16.38 -12.94
N ILE A 126 6.30 -16.06 -11.65
CA ILE A 126 6.79 -16.91 -10.56
C ILE A 126 5.69 -17.89 -10.11
N SER A 127 4.53 -17.38 -9.71
CA SER A 127 3.49 -18.17 -9.03
C SER A 127 2.64 -19.00 -9.98
N LEU A 128 2.30 -18.50 -11.18
CA LEU A 128 1.41 -19.24 -12.09
C LEU A 128 1.98 -20.60 -12.49
N PRO A 129 3.25 -20.73 -12.93
CA PRO A 129 3.81 -22.04 -13.27
C PRO A 129 3.83 -23.01 -12.08
N ILE A 130 4.10 -22.50 -10.87
CA ILE A 130 4.14 -23.29 -9.63
C ILE A 130 2.73 -23.79 -9.29
N MET A 131 1.71 -22.92 -9.37
CA MET A 131 0.32 -23.30 -9.13
C MET A 131 -0.17 -24.37 -10.11
N LEU A 132 0.13 -24.19 -11.40
CA LEU A 132 -0.23 -25.17 -12.43
C LEU A 132 0.49 -26.51 -12.23
N ARG A 133 1.77 -26.49 -11.85
CA ARG A 133 2.55 -27.70 -11.55
C ARG A 133 1.89 -28.56 -10.46
N TYR A 134 1.34 -27.93 -9.43
CA TYR A 134 0.67 -28.62 -8.33
C TYR A 134 -0.82 -28.87 -8.56
N GLY A 135 -1.32 -28.62 -9.78
CA GLY A 135 -2.68 -28.98 -10.18
C GLY A 135 -3.76 -27.99 -9.75
N TYR A 136 -3.42 -26.72 -9.49
CA TYR A 136 -4.44 -25.69 -9.29
C TYR A 136 -5.28 -25.49 -10.55
N ASP A 137 -6.56 -25.21 -10.36
CA ASP A 137 -7.41 -24.80 -11.48
C ASP A 137 -6.89 -23.49 -12.09
N ARG A 138 -6.87 -23.44 -13.43
CA ARG A 138 -6.32 -22.31 -14.18
C ARG A 138 -7.06 -21.02 -13.88
N ARG A 139 -8.39 -21.07 -13.73
CA ARG A 139 -9.22 -19.89 -13.48
C ARG A 139 -8.94 -19.35 -12.08
N LEU A 140 -8.91 -20.24 -11.10
CA LEU A 140 -8.59 -19.88 -9.72
C LEU A 140 -7.19 -19.27 -9.62
N ALA A 141 -6.17 -19.93 -10.17
CA ALA A 141 -4.79 -19.44 -10.16
C ALA A 141 -4.66 -18.07 -10.84
N SER A 142 -5.27 -17.90 -12.02
CA SER A 142 -5.22 -16.62 -12.73
C SER A 142 -5.94 -15.51 -11.99
N GLY A 143 -7.11 -15.81 -11.42
CA GLY A 143 -7.91 -14.84 -10.67
C GLY A 143 -7.18 -14.34 -9.44
N ILE A 144 -6.60 -15.25 -8.65
CA ILE A 144 -5.85 -14.90 -7.43
C ILE A 144 -4.64 -14.03 -7.76
N ILE A 145 -3.87 -14.39 -8.79
CA ILE A 145 -2.67 -13.62 -9.17
C ILE A 145 -3.06 -12.21 -9.64
N ALA A 146 -4.06 -12.10 -10.51
CA ALA A 146 -4.55 -10.82 -10.98
C ALA A 146 -5.07 -9.96 -9.82
N ALA A 147 -5.90 -10.53 -8.94
CA ALA A 147 -6.50 -9.81 -7.83
C ALA A 147 -5.48 -9.40 -6.76
N SER A 148 -4.57 -10.30 -6.40
CA SER A 148 -3.54 -10.02 -5.41
C SER A 148 -2.64 -8.86 -5.84
N GLY A 149 -2.27 -8.78 -7.13
CA GLY A 149 -1.49 -7.65 -7.65
C GLY A 149 -2.21 -6.30 -7.59
N THR A 150 -3.55 -6.29 -7.60
CA THR A 150 -4.31 -5.03 -7.43
C THR A 150 -4.30 -4.49 -6.01
N LEU A 151 -3.97 -5.31 -4.99
CA LEU A 151 -3.91 -4.87 -3.59
C LEU A 151 -2.91 -3.73 -3.36
N ALA A 152 -1.98 -3.51 -4.30
CA ALA A 152 -1.01 -2.40 -4.31
C ALA A 152 -1.66 -1.01 -4.27
N GLN A 153 -2.94 -0.92 -4.64
CA GLN A 153 -3.66 0.34 -4.64
C GLN A 153 -4.17 0.75 -3.26
N ILE A 154 -4.46 -0.19 -2.36
CA ILE A 154 -5.12 0.12 -1.08
C ILE A 154 -4.29 -0.20 0.15
N ILE A 155 -3.33 -1.13 0.07
CA ILE A 155 -2.52 -1.49 1.24
C ILE A 155 -1.37 -0.48 1.40
N PRO A 156 -1.27 0.24 2.54
CA PRO A 156 -0.19 1.20 2.77
C PRO A 156 1.20 0.55 2.91
N PRO A 157 2.29 1.23 2.47
CA PRO A 157 2.31 2.51 1.77
C PRO A 157 1.88 2.37 0.30
N SER A 158 0.78 3.03 -0.08
CA SER A 158 0.22 2.94 -1.42
C SER A 158 0.46 4.23 -2.19
N LEU A 159 1.01 4.08 -3.39
CA LEU A 159 1.23 5.19 -4.32
C LEU A 159 -0.10 5.84 -4.74
N VAL A 160 -1.16 5.05 -4.92
CA VAL A 160 -2.49 5.57 -5.23
C VAL A 160 -2.98 6.47 -4.11
N LEU A 161 -2.85 6.04 -2.85
CA LEU A 161 -3.30 6.84 -1.70
C LEU A 161 -2.50 8.14 -1.53
N ILE A 162 -1.21 8.17 -1.88
CA ILE A 162 -0.41 9.40 -1.90
C ILE A 162 -1.01 10.41 -2.89
N VAL A 163 -1.31 9.96 -4.12
CA VAL A 163 -1.88 10.83 -5.15
C VAL A 163 -3.29 11.28 -4.76
N MET A 164 -4.10 10.38 -4.21
CA MET A 164 -5.43 10.72 -3.71
C MET A 164 -5.37 11.79 -2.61
N ALA A 165 -4.44 11.65 -1.65
CA ALA A 165 -4.24 12.62 -0.58
C ALA A 165 -3.93 14.01 -1.14
N ASP A 166 -2.99 14.08 -2.08
CA ASP A 166 -2.62 15.32 -2.76
C ASP A 166 -3.81 15.96 -3.49
N GLN A 167 -4.53 15.18 -4.29
CA GLN A 167 -5.66 15.70 -5.08
C GLN A 167 -6.86 16.11 -4.22
N LEU A 168 -7.05 15.48 -3.07
CA LEU A 168 -8.11 15.83 -2.11
C LEU A 168 -7.68 16.95 -1.14
N GLY A 169 -6.41 17.36 -1.16
CA GLY A 169 -5.85 18.33 -0.20
C GLY A 169 -5.86 17.81 1.24
N ARG A 170 -5.60 16.51 1.44
CA ARG A 170 -5.60 15.83 2.74
C ARG A 170 -4.24 15.23 3.05
N SER A 171 -4.03 14.88 4.32
CA SER A 171 -2.80 14.24 4.78
C SER A 171 -2.67 12.82 4.19
N VAL A 172 -1.47 12.46 3.74
CA VAL A 172 -1.14 11.09 3.32
C VAL A 172 -1.26 10.13 4.51
N GLY A 173 -0.91 10.59 5.72
CA GLY A 173 -1.04 9.80 6.94
C GLY A 173 -2.50 9.39 7.19
N ASP A 174 -3.43 10.35 7.13
CA ASP A 174 -4.87 10.10 7.30
C ASP A 174 -5.39 9.12 6.25
N MET A 175 -4.96 9.27 4.99
CA MET A 175 -5.34 8.35 3.91
C MET A 175 -4.80 6.94 4.14
N TYR A 176 -3.57 6.80 4.64
CA TYR A 176 -3.00 5.50 5.00
C TYR A 176 -3.71 4.87 6.19
N GLU A 177 -4.01 5.66 7.23
CA GLU A 177 -4.75 5.20 8.40
C GLU A 177 -6.12 4.67 7.94
N ALA A 178 -6.87 5.50 7.22
CA ALA A 178 -8.21 5.21 6.72
C ALA A 178 -8.28 4.00 5.77
N ALA A 179 -7.21 3.71 5.03
CA ALA A 179 -7.14 2.56 4.12
C ALA A 179 -6.75 1.25 4.80
N PHE A 180 -6.20 1.28 6.01
CA PHE A 180 -5.61 0.12 6.67
C PHE A 180 -6.64 -0.99 6.92
N ILE A 181 -7.79 -0.65 7.54
CA ILE A 181 -8.87 -1.61 7.80
C ILE A 181 -9.47 -2.13 6.47
N PRO A 182 -9.87 -1.26 5.50
CA PRO A 182 -10.35 -1.71 4.21
C PRO A 182 -9.39 -2.65 3.47
N GLY A 183 -8.09 -2.34 3.45
CA GLY A 183 -7.07 -3.15 2.79
C GLY A 183 -6.93 -4.54 3.41
N LEU A 184 -6.91 -4.62 4.75
CA LEU A 184 -6.87 -5.90 5.46
C LEU A 184 -8.17 -6.70 5.28
N LEU A 185 -9.32 -6.04 5.34
CA LEU A 185 -10.62 -6.67 5.11
C LEU A 185 -10.70 -7.27 3.70
N LEU A 186 -10.27 -6.52 2.67
CA LEU A 186 -10.27 -7.00 1.29
C LEU A 186 -9.35 -8.21 1.09
N SER A 187 -8.13 -8.17 1.64
CA SER A 187 -7.22 -9.32 1.64
C SER A 187 -7.82 -10.53 2.38
N GLY A 188 -8.50 -10.28 3.50
CA GLY A 188 -9.26 -11.28 4.24
C GLY A 188 -10.41 -11.89 3.44
N LEU A 189 -11.16 -11.09 2.69
CA LEU A 189 -12.23 -11.56 1.80
C LEU A 189 -11.68 -12.42 0.65
N TYR A 190 -10.51 -12.09 0.11
CA TYR A 190 -9.84 -12.94 -0.88
C TYR A 190 -9.41 -14.28 -0.28
N ALA A 191 -8.83 -14.26 0.92
CA ALA A 191 -8.48 -15.49 1.64
C ALA A 191 -9.72 -16.32 1.99
N LEU A 192 -10.83 -15.68 2.41
CA LEU A 192 -12.10 -16.34 2.68
C LEU A 192 -12.67 -17.00 1.42
N TYR A 193 -12.60 -16.33 0.27
CA TYR A 193 -13.00 -16.93 -1.00
C TYR A 193 -12.18 -18.18 -1.33
N VAL A 194 -10.85 -18.12 -1.17
CA VAL A 194 -9.97 -19.29 -1.35
C VAL A 194 -10.34 -20.41 -0.36
N PHE A 195 -10.63 -20.07 0.89
CA PHE A 195 -11.08 -21.02 1.90
C PHE A 195 -12.36 -21.74 1.46
N ILE A 196 -13.39 -20.99 1.08
CA ILE A 196 -14.66 -21.53 0.58
C ILE A 196 -14.41 -22.44 -0.64
N VAL A 197 -13.63 -22.00 -1.63
CA VAL A 197 -13.32 -22.79 -2.82
C VAL A 197 -12.53 -24.06 -2.47
N SER A 198 -11.60 -24.01 -1.53
CA SER A 198 -10.80 -25.18 -1.11
C SER A 198 -11.62 -26.25 -0.40
N ILE A 199 -12.74 -25.87 0.22
CA ILE A 199 -13.69 -26.80 0.87
C ILE A 199 -14.67 -27.37 -0.17
N ILE A 200 -15.28 -26.51 -0.98
CA ILE A 200 -16.32 -26.90 -1.94
C ILE A 200 -15.72 -27.63 -3.15
N PHE A 201 -14.57 -27.14 -3.64
CA PHE A 201 -13.84 -27.69 -4.79
C PHE A 201 -12.39 -28.08 -4.42
N PRO A 202 -12.17 -29.16 -3.63
CA PRO A 202 -10.84 -29.54 -3.17
C PRO A 202 -9.83 -29.82 -4.29
N LYS A 203 -10.31 -30.21 -5.48
CA LYS A 203 -9.49 -30.44 -6.67
C LYS A 203 -8.99 -29.15 -7.33
N ALA A 204 -9.69 -28.03 -7.13
CA ALA A 204 -9.32 -26.74 -7.72
C ALA A 204 -8.19 -26.04 -6.94
N ALA A 205 -8.05 -26.34 -5.65
CA ALA A 205 -7.06 -25.75 -4.76
C ALA A 205 -6.36 -26.82 -3.89
N PRO A 206 -5.59 -27.75 -4.50
CA PRO A 206 -4.91 -28.80 -3.74
C PRO A 206 -3.81 -28.24 -2.83
N GLY A 207 -3.53 -28.96 -1.75
CA GLY A 207 -2.33 -28.72 -0.94
C GLY A 207 -1.07 -29.23 -1.65
N LEU A 208 0.10 -28.76 -1.22
CA LEU A 208 1.39 -29.28 -1.71
C LEU A 208 1.51 -30.78 -1.36
N PRO A 209 1.96 -31.63 -2.32
CA PRO A 209 2.18 -33.03 -2.03
C PRO A 209 3.28 -33.17 -0.96
N PRO A 210 3.22 -34.22 -0.12
CA PRO A 210 4.16 -34.38 1.00
C PRO A 210 5.64 -34.32 0.58
N GLU A 211 5.95 -34.78 -0.63
CA GLU A 211 7.28 -34.80 -1.25
C GLU A 211 7.82 -33.42 -1.63
N ALA A 212 6.95 -32.44 -1.87
CA ALA A 212 7.32 -31.07 -2.25
C ALA A 212 7.50 -30.13 -1.03
N ILE A 213 7.26 -30.64 0.18
CA ILE A 213 7.45 -29.90 1.43
C ILE A 213 8.92 -30.02 1.84
N ALA A 214 9.68 -28.94 1.64
CA ALA A 214 11.14 -28.96 1.79
C ALA A 214 11.62 -28.95 3.26
N TYR A 215 10.89 -28.28 4.15
CA TYR A 215 11.30 -28.07 5.55
C TYR A 215 10.62 -29.07 6.49
N ARG A 216 11.20 -30.27 6.63
CA ARG A 216 10.83 -31.25 7.67
C ARG A 216 11.95 -31.38 8.70
N GLU A 217 11.58 -31.38 9.98
CA GLU A 217 12.49 -31.70 11.06
C GLU A 217 12.70 -33.24 11.21
N PRO A 218 13.76 -33.68 11.92
CA PRO A 218 14.05 -35.11 12.11
C PRO A 218 12.94 -35.91 12.80
N ASN A 219 12.08 -35.22 13.55
CA ASN A 219 10.89 -35.73 14.25
C ASN A 219 9.62 -35.72 13.37
N GLY A 220 9.70 -35.32 12.10
CA GLY A 220 8.58 -35.22 11.17
C GLY A 220 7.72 -33.96 11.31
N ALA A 221 8.00 -33.11 12.31
CA ALA A 221 7.29 -31.85 12.51
C ALA A 221 7.78 -30.76 11.54
N ARG A 222 6.92 -29.76 11.28
CA ARG A 222 7.25 -28.59 10.43
C ARG A 222 7.79 -27.39 11.22
N GLY A 223 7.73 -27.44 12.56
CA GLY A 223 8.25 -26.39 13.43
C GLY A 223 7.52 -25.04 13.38
N ILE A 224 6.31 -25.00 12.79
CA ILE A 224 5.48 -23.80 12.62
C ILE A 224 5.09 -23.19 13.98
N TRP A 225 4.92 -24.03 15.01
CA TRP A 225 4.59 -23.59 16.37
C TRP A 225 5.62 -22.62 16.96
N GLN A 226 6.90 -22.78 16.60
CA GLN A 226 7.97 -21.92 17.08
C GLN A 226 7.93 -20.52 16.44
N LEU A 227 7.46 -20.41 15.19
CA LEU A 227 7.16 -19.12 14.57
C LEU A 227 6.00 -18.44 15.31
N GLY A 228 4.98 -19.21 15.69
CA GLY A 228 3.88 -18.72 16.53
C GLY A 228 4.37 -18.20 17.89
N LEU A 229 5.32 -18.89 18.51
CA LEU A 229 5.92 -18.47 19.79
C LEU A 229 6.72 -17.16 19.65
N LEU A 230 7.51 -17.02 18.57
CA LEU A 230 8.19 -15.77 18.26
C LEU A 230 7.18 -14.64 18.05
N ALA A 231 6.15 -14.86 17.24
CA ALA A 231 5.11 -13.86 16.96
C ALA A 231 4.35 -13.44 18.23
N LEU A 232 3.98 -14.39 19.09
CA LEU A 232 3.33 -14.12 20.38
C LEU A 232 4.24 -13.33 21.33
N PHE A 233 5.52 -13.73 21.45
CA PHE A 233 6.48 -13.00 22.26
C PHE A 233 6.66 -11.57 21.76
N SER A 234 6.91 -11.40 20.45
CA SER A 234 7.10 -10.09 19.85
C SER A 234 5.85 -9.22 20.00
N GLY A 235 4.66 -9.80 19.87
CA GLY A 235 3.39 -9.10 20.11
C GLY A 235 3.19 -8.69 21.57
N ALA A 236 3.55 -9.55 22.52
CA ALA A 236 3.48 -9.23 23.95
C ALA A 236 4.45 -8.12 24.34
N VAL A 237 5.69 -8.15 23.81
CA VAL A 237 6.66 -7.07 23.99
C VAL A 237 6.16 -5.78 23.37
N ALA A 238 5.66 -5.83 22.13
CA ALA A 238 5.11 -4.66 21.46
C ALA A 238 3.95 -4.06 22.27
N TYR A 239 3.05 -4.90 22.80
CA TYR A 239 1.95 -4.45 23.67
C TYR A 239 2.46 -3.79 24.95
N TRP A 240 3.49 -4.34 25.58
CA TRP A 240 4.12 -3.77 26.78
C TRP A 240 4.81 -2.43 26.49
N VAL A 241 5.56 -2.33 25.39
CA VAL A 241 6.17 -1.07 24.93
C VAL A 241 5.09 -0.04 24.65
N MET A 242 4.01 -0.42 23.93
CA MET A 242 2.87 0.45 23.66
C MET A 242 2.17 0.91 24.94
N GLY A 243 2.13 0.09 26.00
CA GLY A 243 1.59 0.48 27.30
C GLY A 243 2.33 1.64 27.99
N ARG A 244 3.57 1.94 27.56
CA ARG A 244 4.37 3.10 28.02
C ARG A 244 4.24 4.32 27.10
N THR A 245 3.53 4.19 25.98
CA THR A 245 3.26 5.30 25.06
C THR A 245 1.96 6.01 25.42
N GLY A 246 1.79 7.25 24.93
CA GLY A 246 0.53 7.99 25.05
C GLY A 246 -0.60 7.42 24.19
N VAL A 247 -0.29 6.53 23.24
CA VAL A 247 -1.24 5.98 22.26
C VAL A 247 -1.85 4.69 22.83
N LYS A 248 -3.16 4.71 23.12
CA LYS A 248 -3.86 3.58 23.79
C LYS A 248 -4.94 2.90 22.95
N SER A 249 -5.40 3.55 21.88
CA SER A 249 -6.46 3.05 21.00
C SER A 249 -6.39 3.76 19.65
N GLY A 250 -7.15 3.29 18.66
CA GLY A 250 -7.16 3.86 17.30
C GLY A 250 -6.29 3.07 16.33
N ALA A 251 -6.24 3.49 15.07
CA ALA A 251 -5.43 2.77 14.08
C ALA A 251 -3.93 3.07 14.22
N ASP A 252 -3.53 4.24 14.74
CA ASP A 252 -2.15 4.49 15.19
C ASP A 252 -1.66 3.43 16.17
N TYR A 253 -2.49 3.06 17.15
CA TYR A 253 -2.15 2.01 18.10
C TYR A 253 -1.89 0.69 17.39
N VAL A 254 -2.78 0.29 16.46
CA VAL A 254 -2.67 -0.98 15.74
C VAL A 254 -1.44 -0.99 14.83
N VAL A 255 -1.20 0.07 14.09
CA VAL A 255 -0.06 0.20 13.17
C VAL A 255 1.24 0.18 13.97
N LEU A 256 1.36 0.98 15.03
CA LEU A 256 2.55 1.00 15.88
C LEU A 256 2.79 -0.33 16.58
N LEU A 257 1.74 -0.99 17.07
CA LEU A 257 1.83 -2.31 17.67
C LEU A 257 2.37 -3.33 16.65
N LEU A 258 1.86 -3.34 15.42
CA LEU A 258 2.33 -4.23 14.36
C LEU A 258 3.76 -3.92 13.96
N SER A 259 4.12 -2.64 13.82
CA SER A 259 5.48 -2.20 13.52
C SER A 259 6.47 -2.65 14.58
N LEU A 260 6.15 -2.44 15.86
CA LEU A 260 6.96 -2.88 17.00
C LEU A 260 7.04 -4.41 17.07
N THR A 261 5.95 -5.11 16.79
CA THR A 261 5.93 -6.59 16.75
C THR A 261 6.90 -7.10 15.70
N VAL A 262 6.84 -6.58 14.48
CA VAL A 262 7.76 -6.96 13.40
C VAL A 262 9.20 -6.58 13.72
N LEU A 263 9.43 -5.39 14.28
CA LEU A 263 10.75 -4.92 14.69
C LEU A 263 11.36 -5.83 15.76
N VAL A 264 10.62 -6.17 16.81
CA VAL A 264 11.09 -7.06 17.88
C VAL A 264 11.34 -8.46 17.32
N ALA A 265 10.48 -8.97 16.44
CA ALA A 265 10.70 -10.25 15.76
C ALA A 265 11.99 -10.24 14.93
N PHE A 266 12.27 -9.15 14.23
CA PHE A 266 13.48 -8.96 13.43
C PHE A 266 14.75 -8.99 14.29
N LEU A 267 14.73 -8.24 15.38
CA LEU A 267 15.84 -8.13 16.31
C LEU A 267 16.11 -9.49 16.95
N ALA A 268 15.06 -10.14 17.46
CA ALA A 268 15.12 -11.49 18.02
C ALA A 268 15.76 -12.49 17.05
N ALA A 269 15.34 -12.49 15.79
CA ALA A 269 15.91 -13.35 14.76
C ALA A 269 17.40 -13.06 14.52
N THR A 270 17.73 -11.77 14.36
CA THR A 270 19.07 -11.32 14.03
C THR A 270 20.04 -11.67 15.14
N PHE A 271 19.70 -11.38 16.40
CA PHE A 271 20.50 -11.76 17.57
C PHE A 271 20.69 -13.27 17.67
N ASN A 272 19.64 -14.06 17.41
CA ASN A 272 19.74 -15.51 17.46
C ASN A 272 20.70 -16.08 16.40
N ARG A 273 20.74 -15.50 15.20
CA ARG A 273 21.66 -15.94 14.13
C ARG A 273 23.10 -15.47 14.32
N THR A 274 23.30 -14.25 14.83
CA THR A 274 24.65 -13.67 14.98
C THR A 274 25.40 -14.23 16.18
N PHE A 275 24.69 -14.46 17.29
CA PHE A 275 25.29 -14.98 18.52
C PHE A 275 24.94 -16.45 18.76
N GLY A 276 23.63 -16.75 18.83
CA GLY A 276 23.08 -18.09 19.05
C GLY A 276 23.74 -18.87 20.20
N VAL A 277 23.52 -20.18 20.23
CA VAL A 277 24.13 -21.08 21.24
C VAL A 277 25.66 -21.05 21.20
N GLN A 278 26.24 -20.79 20.01
CA GLN A 278 27.70 -20.83 19.82
C GLN A 278 28.44 -19.70 20.55
N ARG A 279 27.81 -18.54 20.75
CA ARG A 279 28.42 -17.36 21.40
C ARG A 279 27.61 -16.87 22.58
N LEU A 280 27.09 -17.81 23.39
CA LEU A 280 26.15 -17.51 24.47
C LEU A 280 26.69 -16.49 25.51
N VAL A 281 27.98 -16.52 25.83
CA VAL A 281 28.59 -15.56 26.78
C VAL A 281 28.60 -14.14 26.20
N LEU A 282 28.96 -14.00 24.92
CA LEU A 282 28.94 -12.72 24.23
C LEU A 282 27.50 -12.20 24.09
N GLN A 283 26.55 -13.10 23.82
CA GLN A 283 25.13 -12.76 23.77
C GLN A 283 24.61 -12.24 25.12
N ALA A 284 24.98 -12.91 26.22
CA ALA A 284 24.61 -12.48 27.56
C ALA A 284 25.18 -11.09 27.88
N ALA A 285 26.44 -10.84 27.52
CA ALA A 285 27.08 -9.54 27.72
C ALA A 285 26.39 -8.43 26.90
N VAL A 286 26.13 -8.68 25.61
CA VAL A 286 25.43 -7.72 24.73
C VAL A 286 24.02 -7.44 25.24
N THR A 287 23.29 -8.47 25.65
CA THR A 287 21.94 -8.32 26.21
C THR A 287 21.96 -7.48 27.47
N ALA A 288 22.91 -7.73 28.39
CA ALA A 288 23.06 -6.97 29.63
C ALA A 288 23.36 -5.49 29.36
N VAL A 289 24.25 -5.19 28.40
CA VAL A 289 24.58 -3.81 27.99
C VAL A 289 23.36 -3.10 27.40
N LEU A 290 22.61 -3.77 26.51
CA LEU A 290 21.41 -3.20 25.89
C LEU A 290 20.30 -2.94 26.90
N THR A 291 20.06 -3.88 27.84
CA THR A 291 19.08 -3.69 28.91
C THR A 291 19.48 -2.56 29.87
N ALA A 292 20.76 -2.46 30.21
CA ALA A 292 21.27 -1.39 31.08
C ALA A 292 21.19 -0.02 30.39
N GLY A 293 21.51 0.04 29.09
CA GLY A 293 21.37 1.26 28.29
C GLY A 293 19.92 1.72 28.16
N ALA A 294 18.98 0.81 27.93
CA ALA A 294 17.55 1.12 27.88
C ALA A 294 17.02 1.62 29.24
N ALA A 295 17.42 0.98 30.33
CA ALA A 295 17.10 1.44 31.68
C ALA A 295 17.68 2.82 31.97
N TRP A 296 18.94 3.08 31.58
CA TRP A 296 19.58 4.38 31.73
C TRP A 296 18.85 5.48 30.94
N LEU A 297 18.44 5.21 29.70
CA LEU A 297 17.65 6.15 28.89
C LEU A 297 16.30 6.48 29.55
N THR A 298 15.64 5.47 30.11
CA THR A 298 14.38 5.63 30.84
C THR A 298 14.56 6.51 32.07
N LEU A 299 15.63 6.29 32.84
CA LEU A 299 15.94 7.05 34.06
C LEU A 299 16.30 8.51 33.78
N ASN A 300 16.89 8.80 32.62
CA ASN A 300 17.27 10.17 32.22
C ASN A 300 16.17 10.91 31.43
N GLY A 301 14.95 10.36 31.34
CA GLY A 301 13.81 11.04 30.73
C GLY A 301 13.78 11.06 29.20
N TRP A 302 14.65 10.29 28.52
CA TRP A 302 14.66 10.18 27.05
C TRP A 302 13.62 9.17 26.57
N THR A 303 12.34 9.52 26.66
CA THR A 303 11.20 8.61 26.45
C THR A 303 11.22 7.91 25.08
N THR A 304 11.44 8.63 23.98
CA THR A 304 11.44 8.04 22.62
C THR A 304 12.60 7.09 22.39
N LEU A 305 13.82 7.49 22.81
CA LEU A 305 15.00 6.65 22.70
C LEU A 305 14.93 5.43 23.63
N ALA A 306 14.31 5.58 24.80
CA ALA A 306 14.10 4.50 25.75
C ALA A 306 13.17 3.42 25.17
N LEU A 307 12.08 3.79 24.48
CA LEU A 307 11.16 2.84 23.83
C LEU A 307 11.84 2.02 22.72
N LEU A 308 12.70 2.66 21.93
CA LEU A 308 13.53 1.97 20.94
C LEU A 308 14.55 1.06 21.62
N GLY A 309 15.21 1.53 22.68
CA GLY A 309 16.14 0.76 23.50
C GLY A 309 15.49 -0.48 24.11
N ASP A 310 14.27 -0.34 24.65
CA ASP A 310 13.46 -1.43 25.22
C ASP A 310 13.13 -2.49 24.15
N SER A 311 12.79 -2.06 22.94
CA SER A 311 12.50 -2.97 21.82
C SER A 311 13.74 -3.78 21.39
N VAL A 312 14.91 -3.12 21.33
CA VAL A 312 16.21 -3.75 21.03
C VAL A 312 16.63 -4.71 22.14
N ALA A 313 16.49 -4.30 23.39
CA ALA A 313 16.79 -5.13 24.56
C ALA A 313 15.88 -6.36 24.64
N ALA A 314 14.59 -6.22 24.34
CA ALA A 314 13.64 -7.33 24.32
C ALA A 314 13.96 -8.36 23.22
N GLY A 315 14.36 -7.91 22.03
CA GLY A 315 14.86 -8.80 20.98
C GLY A 315 16.11 -9.57 21.41
N ALA A 316 17.06 -8.91 22.07
CA ALA A 316 18.27 -9.55 22.60
C ALA A 316 17.95 -10.56 23.72
N LEU A 317 17.03 -10.21 24.64
CA LEU A 317 16.55 -11.09 25.70
C LEU A 317 15.87 -12.36 25.17
N TYR A 318 15.02 -12.22 24.13
CA TYR A 318 14.41 -13.38 23.48
C TYR A 318 15.47 -14.32 22.93
N ALA A 319 16.42 -13.78 22.17
CA ALA A 319 17.48 -14.58 21.59
C ALA A 319 18.32 -15.27 22.68
N LEU A 320 18.58 -14.61 23.80
CA LEU A 320 19.32 -15.17 24.93
C LEU A 320 18.53 -16.32 25.59
N ALA A 321 17.22 -16.12 25.79
CA ALA A 321 16.33 -17.15 26.33
C ALA A 321 16.28 -18.38 25.42
N VAL A 322 16.16 -18.18 24.10
CA VAL A 322 16.23 -19.26 23.11
C VAL A 322 17.57 -19.98 23.20
N ALA A 323 18.69 -19.26 23.21
CA ALA A 323 20.02 -19.86 23.26
C ALA A 323 20.27 -20.65 24.56
N LEU A 324 19.75 -20.17 25.71
CA LEU A 324 19.83 -20.88 26.99
C LEU A 324 19.02 -22.17 26.98
N VAL A 325 17.78 -22.13 26.45
CA VAL A 325 16.93 -23.32 26.38
C VAL A 325 17.44 -24.31 25.34
N GLU A 326 18.01 -23.88 24.22
CA GLU A 326 18.68 -24.78 23.27
C GLU A 326 19.89 -25.46 23.91
N ARG A 327 20.68 -24.73 24.71
CA ARG A 327 21.81 -25.30 25.47
C ARG A 327 21.36 -26.29 26.54
N ALA A 328 20.24 -26.03 27.23
CA ALA A 328 19.74 -26.87 28.30
C ALA A 328 18.97 -28.11 27.80
N SER A 329 18.20 -27.97 26.72
CA SER A 329 17.33 -29.03 26.19
C SER A 329 17.98 -29.87 25.08
N GLY A 330 19.06 -29.38 24.47
CA GLY A 330 19.71 -30.01 23.31
C GLY A 330 18.85 -30.04 22.04
N ARG A 331 17.64 -29.47 22.07
CA ARG A 331 16.72 -29.37 20.93
C ARG A 331 16.75 -27.94 20.38
N ARG A 332 16.78 -27.79 19.05
CA ARG A 332 16.65 -26.48 18.40
C ARG A 332 15.24 -25.93 18.63
N LEU A 333 15.16 -24.73 19.17
CA LEU A 333 13.90 -24.02 19.46
C LEU A 333 13.41 -23.21 18.27
N ILE A 334 14.30 -22.89 17.32
CA ILE A 334 13.93 -22.32 16.03
C ILE A 334 14.13 -23.40 14.96
N SER A 335 13.01 -23.84 14.37
CA SER A 335 13.00 -24.79 13.26
C SER A 335 13.60 -24.15 12.02
N ARG A 336 14.06 -24.99 11.10
CA ARG A 336 14.56 -24.52 9.79
C ARG A 336 13.50 -23.70 9.04
N MET A 337 12.22 -24.04 9.20
CA MET A 337 11.11 -23.28 8.61
C MET A 337 10.94 -21.93 9.29
N ALA A 338 10.96 -21.88 10.62
CA ALA A 338 10.86 -20.62 11.36
C ALA A 338 12.07 -19.72 11.05
N GLU A 339 13.28 -20.28 10.99
CA GLU A 339 14.50 -19.58 10.60
C GLU A 339 14.36 -18.97 9.20
N GLN A 340 13.99 -19.77 8.20
CA GLN A 340 13.77 -19.31 6.83
C GLN A 340 12.70 -18.22 6.78
N ALA A 341 11.54 -18.46 7.38
CA ALA A 341 10.43 -17.50 7.43
C ALA A 341 10.86 -16.17 8.03
N THR A 342 11.62 -16.23 9.11
CA THR A 342 12.05 -15.02 9.80
C THR A 342 13.08 -14.23 8.99
N PHE A 343 14.07 -14.88 8.38
CA PHE A 343 15.09 -14.18 7.58
C PHE A 343 14.63 -13.71 6.21
N VAL A 344 13.55 -14.29 5.70
CA VAL A 344 13.01 -13.92 4.39
C VAL A 344 11.91 -12.88 4.52
N MET A 345 10.98 -13.06 5.46
CA MET A 345 9.80 -12.19 5.58
C MET A 345 10.08 -10.92 6.36
N VAL A 346 10.85 -11.03 7.43
CA VAL A 346 10.95 -9.93 8.38
C VAL A 346 11.72 -8.72 7.86
N PRO A 347 12.84 -8.82 7.12
CA PRO A 347 13.53 -7.62 6.65
C PRO A 347 12.67 -6.71 5.75
N PRO A 348 11.94 -7.22 4.71
CA PRO A 348 11.01 -6.40 3.94
C PRO A 348 9.86 -5.84 4.79
N LEU A 349 9.27 -6.65 5.68
CA LEU A 349 8.21 -6.18 6.59
C LEU A 349 8.72 -5.05 7.50
N ALA A 350 9.89 -5.22 8.10
CA ALA A 350 10.51 -4.24 8.97
C ALA A 350 10.78 -2.93 8.24
N LEU A 351 11.21 -2.99 6.97
CA LEU A 351 11.39 -1.80 6.16
C LEU A 351 10.06 -1.09 5.88
N ILE A 352 9.00 -1.82 5.52
CA ILE A 352 7.66 -1.27 5.29
C ILE A 352 7.13 -0.58 6.56
N PHE A 353 7.19 -1.28 7.69
CA PHE A 353 6.68 -0.79 8.96
C PHE A 353 7.56 0.30 9.57
N LEU A 354 8.86 0.35 9.25
CA LEU A 354 9.73 1.47 9.59
C LEU A 354 9.23 2.73 8.87
N VAL A 355 9.04 2.65 7.54
CA VAL A 355 8.56 3.79 6.74
C VAL A 355 7.15 4.20 7.15
N LEU A 356 6.26 3.24 7.33
CA LEU A 356 4.89 3.51 7.76
C LEU A 356 4.88 4.10 9.18
N GLY A 357 5.61 3.50 10.12
CA GLY A 357 5.69 3.96 11.49
C GLY A 357 6.20 5.40 11.61
N THR A 358 7.22 5.79 10.85
CA THR A 358 7.72 7.17 10.90
C THR A 358 6.75 8.19 10.30
N ILE A 359 5.96 7.80 9.29
CA ILE A 359 4.89 8.64 8.71
C ILE A 359 3.75 8.82 9.72
N PHE A 360 3.30 7.75 10.36
CA PHE A 360 2.20 7.78 11.33
C PHE A 360 2.55 8.57 12.60
N ILE A 361 3.79 8.45 13.08
CA ILE A 361 4.27 9.24 14.24
C ILE A 361 4.45 10.73 13.86
N GLY A 362 4.40 11.08 12.57
CA GLY A 362 4.70 12.43 12.08
C GLY A 362 6.19 12.79 12.17
N LEU A 363 7.07 11.79 12.35
CA LEU A 363 8.53 11.99 12.37
C LEU A 363 9.09 12.26 10.98
N ALA A 364 8.49 11.67 9.96
CA ALA A 364 8.91 11.79 8.58
C ALA A 364 7.70 12.08 7.68
N THR A 365 7.88 13.00 6.73
CA THR A 365 6.94 13.17 5.62
C THR A 365 6.96 11.93 4.71
N PRO A 366 5.93 11.71 3.87
CA PRO A 366 5.91 10.60 2.91
C PRO A 366 7.15 10.56 2.01
N THR A 367 7.72 11.71 1.67
CA THR A 367 8.92 11.83 0.83
C THR A 367 10.17 11.39 1.57
N GLU A 368 10.34 11.78 2.83
CA GLU A 368 11.43 11.32 3.70
C GLU A 368 11.29 9.82 4.01
N GLY A 369 10.06 9.36 4.29
CA GLY A 369 9.76 7.94 4.46
C GLY A 369 10.07 7.12 3.20
N GLY A 370 9.69 7.61 2.02
CA GLY A 370 10.02 7.00 0.75
C GLY A 370 11.54 6.94 0.51
N ALA A 371 12.27 8.02 0.78
CA ALA A 371 13.73 8.06 0.65
C ALA A 371 14.42 7.06 1.61
N MET A 372 13.97 7.00 2.87
CA MET A 372 14.43 6.01 3.84
C MET A 372 14.14 4.58 3.36
N GLY A 373 12.94 4.35 2.80
CA GLY A 373 12.54 3.09 2.18
C GLY A 373 13.46 2.68 1.03
N ALA A 374 13.74 3.60 0.11
CA ALA A 374 14.64 3.38 -1.03
C ALA A 374 16.07 3.01 -0.58
N VAL A 375 16.63 3.76 0.38
CA VAL A 375 17.96 3.47 0.94
C VAL A 375 17.95 2.12 1.68
N GLY A 376 16.91 1.84 2.45
CA GLY A 376 16.75 0.56 3.14
C GLY A 376 16.64 -0.62 2.19
N ALA A 377 15.93 -0.49 1.06
CA ALA A 377 15.83 -1.53 0.04
C ALA A 377 17.19 -1.80 -0.62
N LEU A 378 17.98 -0.76 -0.91
CA LEU A 378 19.35 -0.91 -1.40
C LEU A 378 20.25 -1.61 -0.38
N ALA A 379 20.16 -1.23 0.90
CA ALA A 379 20.90 -1.86 1.98
C ALA A 379 20.54 -3.35 2.13
N LEU A 380 19.24 -3.69 2.09
CA LEU A 380 18.78 -5.08 2.13
C LEU A 380 19.28 -5.88 0.93
N ALA A 381 19.22 -5.31 -0.28
CA ALA A 381 19.76 -5.94 -1.48
C ALA A 381 21.28 -6.17 -1.38
N ALA A 382 22.03 -5.23 -0.77
CA ALA A 382 23.47 -5.34 -0.54
C ALA A 382 23.79 -6.42 0.50
N MET A 383 23.06 -6.45 1.62
CA MET A 383 23.21 -7.47 2.68
C MET A 383 22.95 -8.89 2.14
N LYS A 384 21.99 -9.04 1.24
CA LYS A 384 21.73 -10.32 0.54
C LYS A 384 22.71 -10.62 -0.60
N LYS A 385 23.70 -9.75 -0.85
CA LYS A 385 24.66 -9.85 -1.97
C LYS A 385 23.98 -9.94 -3.34
N ARG A 386 22.80 -9.34 -3.47
CA ARG A 386 22.03 -9.30 -4.72
C ARG A 386 22.08 -7.93 -5.39
N LEU A 387 22.62 -6.91 -4.72
CA LEU A 387 22.77 -5.57 -5.30
C LEU A 387 23.75 -5.60 -6.49
N SER A 388 23.29 -5.17 -7.66
CA SER A 388 24.10 -5.00 -8.87
C SER A 388 23.83 -3.66 -9.52
N PHE A 389 24.82 -3.13 -10.25
CA PHE A 389 24.64 -1.88 -11.00
C PHE A 389 23.52 -1.99 -12.04
N ASP A 390 23.39 -3.15 -12.69
CA ASP A 390 22.31 -3.41 -13.65
C ASP A 390 20.93 -3.36 -12.99
N MET A 391 20.79 -3.92 -11.79
CA MET A 391 19.53 -3.82 -11.03
C MET A 391 19.19 -2.37 -10.73
N VAL A 392 20.14 -1.60 -10.18
CA VAL A 392 19.92 -0.20 -9.82
C VAL A 392 19.57 0.60 -11.06
N ARG A 393 20.32 0.46 -12.15
CA ARG A 393 20.05 1.14 -13.43
C ARG A 393 18.66 0.83 -13.96
N GLN A 394 18.25 -0.45 -13.94
CA GLN A 394 16.93 -0.87 -14.40
C GLN A 394 15.80 -0.33 -13.50
N ALA A 395 15.99 -0.36 -12.18
CA ALA A 395 15.06 0.19 -11.21
C ALA A 395 14.90 1.71 -11.43
N THR A 396 16.00 2.46 -11.49
CA THR A 396 15.99 3.90 -11.76
C THR A 396 15.33 4.25 -13.09
N TYR A 397 15.64 3.52 -14.17
CA TYR A 397 15.03 3.77 -15.49
C TYR A 397 13.51 3.53 -15.46
N SER A 398 13.07 2.45 -14.82
CA SER A 398 11.64 2.10 -14.71
C SER A 398 10.90 3.13 -13.84
N THR A 399 11.49 3.53 -12.71
CA THR A 399 10.99 4.61 -11.86
C THR A 399 10.88 5.93 -12.62
N ALA A 400 11.91 6.33 -13.36
CA ALA A 400 11.92 7.57 -14.12
C ALA A 400 10.84 7.57 -15.22
N LYS A 401 10.64 6.44 -15.90
CA LYS A 401 9.57 6.29 -16.91
C LYS A 401 8.19 6.46 -16.29
N LEU A 402 7.93 5.82 -15.14
CA LEU A 402 6.65 5.94 -14.44
C LEU A 402 6.41 7.37 -13.93
N ALA A 403 7.42 7.98 -13.31
CA ALA A 403 7.32 9.37 -12.84
C ALA A 403 7.09 10.36 -13.99
N ALA A 404 7.78 10.19 -15.12
CA ALA A 404 7.57 11.03 -16.31
C ALA A 404 6.13 10.89 -16.84
N PHE A 405 5.60 9.67 -16.92
CA PHE A 405 4.22 9.42 -17.34
C PHE A 405 3.20 10.19 -16.48
N VAL A 406 3.36 10.12 -15.16
CA VAL A 406 2.51 10.84 -14.20
C VAL A 406 2.61 12.36 -14.40
N LEU A 407 3.82 12.89 -14.56
CA LEU A 407 4.03 14.32 -14.80
C LEU A 407 3.38 14.81 -16.10
N PHE A 408 3.45 14.03 -17.18
CA PHE A 408 2.78 14.41 -18.44
C PHE A 408 1.26 14.45 -18.28
N ILE A 409 0.67 13.48 -17.58
CA ILE A 409 -0.78 13.49 -17.28
C ILE A 409 -1.14 14.72 -16.47
N LEU A 410 -0.36 15.05 -15.44
CA LEU A 410 -0.54 16.22 -14.61
C LEU A 410 -0.56 17.52 -15.41
N ILE A 411 0.40 17.70 -16.32
CA ILE A 411 0.45 18.88 -17.19
C ILE A 411 -0.82 19.00 -18.02
N GLY A 412 -1.24 17.91 -18.68
CA GLY A 412 -2.48 17.87 -19.46
C GLY A 412 -3.72 18.16 -18.60
N ALA A 413 -3.79 17.56 -17.41
CA ALA A 413 -4.87 17.76 -16.46
C ALA A 413 -4.97 19.21 -15.97
N ARG A 414 -3.84 19.92 -15.76
CA ARG A 414 -3.85 21.35 -15.39
C ARG A 414 -4.41 22.23 -16.51
N VAL A 415 -4.07 21.95 -17.76
CA VAL A 415 -4.60 22.66 -18.93
C VAL A 415 -6.12 22.44 -19.07
N PHE A 416 -6.56 21.19 -18.96
CA PHE A 416 -7.98 20.83 -18.96
C PHE A 416 -8.73 21.49 -17.80
N SER A 417 -8.25 21.29 -16.56
CA SER A 417 -8.88 21.78 -15.32
C SER A 417 -9.02 23.30 -15.31
N LEU A 418 -8.01 24.04 -15.79
CA LEU A 418 -8.09 25.50 -15.88
C LEU A 418 -9.22 25.93 -16.81
N THR A 419 -9.27 25.36 -18.01
CA THR A 419 -10.28 25.69 -19.00
C THR A 419 -11.66 25.29 -18.50
N PHE A 420 -11.76 24.10 -17.91
CA PHE A 420 -12.99 23.59 -17.32
C PHE A 420 -13.50 24.51 -16.20
N TYR A 421 -12.60 25.05 -15.37
CA TYR A 421 -12.93 26.07 -14.39
C TYR A 421 -13.42 27.37 -15.06
N GLY A 422 -12.73 27.84 -16.10
CA GLY A 422 -13.10 29.05 -16.85
C GLY A 422 -14.48 28.98 -17.50
N VAL A 423 -14.94 27.79 -17.90
CA VAL A 423 -16.30 27.59 -18.46
C VAL A 423 -17.35 27.24 -17.41
N ASN A 424 -17.07 27.49 -16.12
CA ASN A 424 -17.91 27.16 -14.97
C ASN A 424 -18.28 25.67 -14.86
N GLY A 425 -17.39 24.78 -15.31
CA GLY A 425 -17.66 23.35 -15.31
C GLY A 425 -17.77 22.74 -13.91
N HIS A 426 -17.05 23.29 -12.93
CA HIS A 426 -17.15 22.86 -11.53
C HIS A 426 -18.55 23.11 -10.95
N VAL A 427 -19.17 24.26 -11.28
CA VAL A 427 -20.55 24.58 -10.91
C VAL A 427 -21.53 23.64 -11.59
N TRP A 428 -21.33 23.35 -12.88
CA TRP A 428 -22.19 22.41 -13.62
C TRP A 428 -22.19 21.02 -12.98
N VAL A 429 -21.02 20.47 -12.65
CA VAL A 429 -20.97 19.15 -12.00
C VAL A 429 -21.58 19.22 -10.61
N GLU A 430 -21.31 20.26 -9.86
CA GLU A 430 -21.91 20.44 -8.56
C GLU A 430 -23.45 20.44 -8.60
N GLU A 431 -24.06 21.26 -9.47
CA GLU A 431 -25.52 21.30 -9.63
C GLU A 431 -26.09 19.95 -10.10
N LEU A 432 -25.40 19.28 -11.03
CA LEU A 432 -25.79 17.94 -11.50
C LEU A 432 -25.76 16.92 -10.37
N MET A 433 -24.76 17.00 -9.48
CA MET A 433 -24.54 16.05 -8.41
C MET A 433 -25.47 16.30 -7.21
N VAL A 434 -25.72 17.55 -6.85
CA VAL A 434 -26.61 17.93 -5.74
C VAL A 434 -28.09 17.75 -6.12
N SER A 435 -28.43 17.84 -7.41
CA SER A 435 -29.80 17.58 -7.90
C SER A 435 -30.18 16.10 -7.96
N LEU A 436 -29.22 15.17 -7.76
CA LEU A 436 -29.52 13.75 -7.70
C LEU A 436 -30.35 13.39 -6.46
N PRO A 437 -31.39 12.56 -6.60
CA PRO A 437 -32.16 12.08 -5.46
C PRO A 437 -31.30 11.19 -4.55
N GLY A 438 -31.47 11.32 -3.24
CA GLY A 438 -30.80 10.46 -2.25
C GLY A 438 -29.67 11.11 -1.46
N GLY A 439 -29.43 12.42 -1.59
CA GLY A 439 -28.46 13.16 -0.78
C GLY A 439 -27.04 12.59 -0.89
N GLN A 440 -26.35 12.45 0.24
CA GLN A 440 -24.99 11.89 0.29
C GLN A 440 -24.90 10.48 -0.31
N LEU A 441 -25.86 9.61 -0.02
CA LEU A 441 -25.84 8.22 -0.51
C LEU A 441 -26.08 8.16 -2.03
N GLY A 442 -27.05 8.93 -2.52
CA GLY A 442 -27.33 9.04 -3.96
C GLY A 442 -26.12 9.51 -4.74
N PHE A 443 -25.43 10.54 -4.23
CA PHE A 443 -24.16 11.03 -4.76
C PHE A 443 -23.08 9.94 -4.82
N LEU A 444 -22.81 9.26 -3.69
CA LEU A 444 -21.75 8.26 -3.63
C LEU A 444 -21.99 7.07 -4.57
N VAL A 445 -23.24 6.62 -4.70
CA VAL A 445 -23.60 5.55 -5.64
C VAL A 445 -23.42 6.01 -7.08
N ALA A 446 -23.92 7.20 -7.43
CA ALA A 446 -23.80 7.74 -8.78
C ALA A 446 -22.34 7.93 -9.19
N VAL A 447 -21.53 8.53 -8.30
CA VAL A 447 -20.09 8.70 -8.51
C VAL A 447 -19.39 7.35 -8.61
N SER A 448 -19.75 6.38 -7.76
CA SER A 448 -19.12 5.05 -7.82
C SER A 448 -19.42 4.35 -9.14
N VAL A 449 -20.66 4.39 -9.64
CA VAL A 449 -21.02 3.83 -10.95
C VAL A 449 -20.30 4.58 -12.08
N MET A 450 -20.26 5.91 -12.02
CA MET A 450 -19.56 6.72 -13.01
C MET A 450 -18.07 6.36 -13.05
N VAL A 451 -17.38 6.40 -11.92
CA VAL A 451 -15.94 6.09 -11.83
C VAL A 451 -15.67 4.65 -12.23
N PHE A 452 -16.53 3.70 -11.85
CA PHE A 452 -16.43 2.31 -12.28
C PHE A 452 -16.41 2.18 -13.81
N LEU A 453 -17.31 2.88 -14.50
CA LEU A 453 -17.38 2.86 -15.97
C LEU A 453 -16.20 3.57 -16.64
N LEU A 454 -15.79 4.74 -16.13
CA LEU A 454 -14.65 5.47 -16.69
C LEU A 454 -13.33 4.71 -16.49
N ALA A 455 -13.22 4.00 -15.37
CA ALA A 455 -12.01 3.27 -15.03
C ALA A 455 -11.73 2.09 -15.98
N PHE A 456 -12.70 1.65 -16.78
CA PHE A 456 -12.44 0.68 -17.85
C PHE A 456 -11.44 1.16 -18.89
N PHE A 457 -11.32 2.48 -19.06
CA PHE A 457 -10.49 3.09 -20.11
C PHE A 457 -9.32 3.89 -19.53
N LEU A 458 -9.45 4.35 -18.30
CA LEU A 458 -8.50 5.25 -17.65
C LEU A 458 -7.76 4.52 -16.53
N ASP A 459 -6.45 4.71 -16.49
CA ASP A 459 -5.64 4.30 -15.36
C ASP A 459 -5.87 5.25 -14.17
N PHE A 460 -5.42 4.85 -12.99
CA PHE A 460 -5.80 5.47 -11.74
C PHE A 460 -5.28 6.90 -11.62
N PHE A 461 -4.08 7.20 -12.14
CA PHE A 461 -3.50 8.52 -12.08
C PHE A 461 -4.39 9.51 -12.85
N GLU A 462 -4.81 9.11 -14.03
CA GLU A 462 -5.70 9.86 -14.90
C GLU A 462 -7.04 10.12 -14.22
N LEU A 463 -7.65 9.08 -13.63
CA LEU A 463 -8.89 9.25 -12.89
C LEU A 463 -8.72 10.18 -11.70
N ALA A 464 -7.65 10.04 -10.92
CA ALA A 464 -7.40 10.90 -9.76
C ALA A 464 -7.29 12.37 -10.19
N PHE A 465 -6.49 12.67 -11.22
CA PHE A 465 -6.26 14.04 -11.68
C PHE A 465 -7.44 14.66 -12.44
N ILE A 466 -8.33 13.85 -13.03
CA ILE A 466 -9.51 14.34 -13.76
C ILE A 466 -10.72 14.44 -12.82
N ILE A 467 -11.01 13.37 -12.09
CA ILE A 467 -12.29 13.19 -11.39
C ILE A 467 -12.28 13.85 -10.02
N ILE A 468 -11.15 13.83 -9.29
CA ILE A 468 -11.12 14.39 -7.94
C ILE A 468 -11.32 15.90 -7.95
N PRO A 469 -10.60 16.71 -8.75
CA PRO A 469 -10.85 18.15 -8.79
C PRO A 469 -12.27 18.50 -9.22
N LEU A 470 -12.92 17.59 -9.95
CA LEU A 470 -14.28 17.72 -10.44
C LEU A 470 -15.33 17.41 -9.37
N LEU A 471 -15.12 16.36 -8.58
CA LEU A 471 -16.09 15.84 -7.62
C LEU A 471 -15.85 16.26 -6.18
N ALA A 472 -14.61 16.57 -5.81
CA ALA A 472 -14.27 16.95 -4.43
C ALA A 472 -15.05 18.19 -3.95
N PRO A 473 -15.23 19.27 -4.74
CA PRO A 473 -16.05 20.40 -4.31
C PRO A 473 -17.51 20.02 -4.05
N ALA A 474 -18.09 19.15 -4.89
CA ALA A 474 -19.46 18.67 -4.73
C ALA A 474 -19.59 17.77 -3.48
N ALA A 475 -18.60 16.90 -3.22
CA ALA A 475 -18.56 16.07 -2.03
C ALA A 475 -18.49 16.91 -0.74
N ASP A 476 -17.64 17.95 -0.73
CA ASP A 476 -17.46 18.84 0.41
C ASP A 476 -18.74 19.63 0.75
N ARG A 477 -19.46 20.15 -0.26
CA ARG A 477 -20.77 20.80 -0.05
C ARG A 477 -21.84 19.87 0.49
N LEU A 478 -21.80 18.59 0.12
CA LEU A 478 -22.68 17.57 0.69
C LEU A 478 -22.27 17.16 2.11
N GLY A 479 -21.19 17.70 2.67
CA GLY A 479 -20.66 17.34 3.98
C GLY A 479 -20.04 15.95 4.01
N ILE A 480 -19.60 15.43 2.86
CA ILE A 480 -18.94 14.13 2.76
C ILE A 480 -17.48 14.31 3.12
N ASP A 481 -17.00 13.45 4.03
CA ASP A 481 -15.60 13.44 4.38
C ASP A 481 -14.73 13.06 3.17
N LEU A 482 -13.75 13.92 2.84
CA LEU A 482 -12.93 13.75 1.65
C LEU A 482 -11.99 12.54 1.73
N VAL A 483 -11.53 12.15 2.94
CA VAL A 483 -10.70 10.94 3.09
C VAL A 483 -11.56 9.71 2.85
N TRP A 484 -12.76 9.64 3.43
CA TRP A 484 -13.71 8.58 3.18
C TRP A 484 -14.10 8.47 1.69
N PHE A 485 -14.39 9.61 1.06
CA PHE A 485 -14.63 9.70 -0.37
C PHE A 485 -13.43 9.18 -1.17
N GLY A 486 -12.21 9.58 -0.79
CA GLY A 486 -10.97 9.11 -1.40
C GLY A 486 -10.79 7.60 -1.33
N ILE A 487 -11.08 6.98 -0.17
CA ILE A 487 -11.00 5.52 -0.03
C ILE A 487 -12.07 4.80 -0.86
N ILE A 488 -13.31 5.33 -0.93
CA ILE A 488 -14.34 4.79 -1.83
C ILE A 488 -13.84 4.79 -3.27
N LEU A 489 -13.30 5.91 -3.73
CA LEU A 489 -12.74 6.03 -5.07
C LEU A 489 -11.56 5.07 -5.28
N ALA A 490 -10.64 4.95 -4.32
CA ALA A 490 -9.49 4.05 -4.41
C ALA A 490 -9.91 2.57 -4.54
N VAL A 491 -10.85 2.10 -3.71
CA VAL A 491 -11.39 0.72 -3.81
C VAL A 491 -12.11 0.53 -5.14
N ASN A 492 -12.90 1.52 -5.56
CA ASN A 492 -13.67 1.44 -6.78
C ASN A 492 -12.77 1.41 -8.03
N MET A 493 -11.73 2.22 -8.06
CA MET A 493 -10.76 2.27 -9.17
C MET A 493 -9.97 0.96 -9.29
N GLN A 494 -9.78 0.23 -8.18
CA GLN A 494 -9.17 -1.10 -8.20
C GLN A 494 -9.97 -2.13 -9.02
N THR A 495 -11.31 -2.01 -9.04
CA THR A 495 -12.20 -2.92 -9.79
C THR A 495 -11.96 -2.91 -11.27
N SER A 496 -11.59 -1.76 -11.80
CA SER A 496 -11.34 -1.58 -13.22
C SER A 496 -10.20 -2.42 -13.74
N PHE A 497 -9.17 -2.64 -12.91
CA PHE A 497 -8.00 -3.43 -13.29
C PHE A 497 -8.35 -4.91 -13.50
N MET A 498 -9.48 -5.39 -12.99
CA MET A 498 -9.85 -6.80 -13.01
C MET A 498 -11.09 -7.10 -13.84
N HIS A 499 -11.79 -6.09 -14.36
CA HIS A 499 -13.05 -6.29 -15.07
C HIS A 499 -12.84 -6.75 -16.53
N PRO A 500 -13.30 -7.95 -16.93
CA PRO A 500 -13.22 -8.37 -18.34
C PRO A 500 -14.16 -7.57 -19.25
N PRO A 501 -13.79 -7.21 -20.49
CA PRO A 501 -12.56 -7.54 -21.20
C PRO A 501 -11.41 -6.54 -20.96
N PHE A 502 -11.62 -5.46 -20.21
CA PHE A 502 -10.74 -4.28 -20.19
C PHE A 502 -9.67 -4.28 -19.09
N GLY A 503 -9.78 -5.15 -18.09
CA GLY A 503 -8.94 -5.11 -16.91
C GLY A 503 -7.44 -5.22 -17.21
N PHE A 504 -6.69 -4.15 -16.92
CA PHE A 504 -5.24 -4.08 -17.15
C PHE A 504 -4.49 -5.23 -16.48
N SER A 505 -4.87 -5.63 -15.26
CA SER A 505 -4.26 -6.78 -14.58
C SER A 505 -4.43 -8.08 -15.36
N LEU A 506 -5.55 -8.25 -16.06
CA LEU A 506 -5.82 -9.45 -16.85
C LEU A 506 -4.90 -9.51 -18.08
N PHE A 507 -4.63 -8.36 -18.70
CA PHE A 507 -3.69 -8.25 -19.81
C PHE A 507 -2.25 -8.44 -19.37
N PHE A 508 -1.87 -7.89 -18.22
CA PHE A 508 -0.56 -8.10 -17.61
C PHE A 508 -0.33 -9.58 -17.32
N LEU A 509 -1.29 -10.25 -16.70
CA LEU A 509 -1.21 -11.68 -16.47
C LEU A 509 -1.20 -12.47 -17.79
N ARG A 510 -2.02 -12.09 -18.77
CA ARG A 510 -2.03 -12.72 -20.09
C ARG A 510 -0.69 -12.62 -20.80
N SER A 511 0.06 -11.55 -20.59
CA SER A 511 1.38 -11.33 -21.21
C SER A 511 2.42 -12.36 -20.76
N VAL A 512 2.29 -12.89 -19.54
CA VAL A 512 3.19 -13.87 -18.93
C VAL A 512 2.63 -15.30 -18.90
N ALA A 513 1.31 -15.45 -19.07
CA ALA A 513 0.65 -16.75 -19.04
C ALA A 513 1.04 -17.64 -20.23
N PRO A 514 1.30 -18.96 -20.00
CA PRO A 514 1.70 -19.90 -21.05
C PRO A 514 0.71 -19.94 -22.22
N LYS A 515 1.19 -19.59 -23.43
CA LYS A 515 0.38 -19.59 -24.66
C LYS A 515 0.31 -20.96 -25.33
N LEU A 516 1.38 -21.74 -25.18
CA LEU A 516 1.54 -23.06 -25.77
C LEU A 516 1.68 -24.11 -24.66
N PRO A 517 1.32 -25.38 -24.94
CA PRO A 517 1.68 -26.48 -24.06
C PRO A 517 3.19 -26.50 -23.84
N TYR A 518 3.62 -26.73 -22.60
CA TYR A 518 5.03 -26.87 -22.27
C TYR A 518 5.25 -28.04 -21.32
N ILE A 519 6.42 -28.65 -21.40
CA ILE A 519 6.85 -29.69 -20.47
C ILE A 519 7.39 -29.00 -19.23
N ASP A 520 6.78 -29.25 -18.08
CA ASP A 520 7.23 -28.67 -16.82
C ASP A 520 8.64 -29.19 -16.46
N ARG A 521 9.56 -28.27 -16.16
CA ARG A 521 10.99 -28.58 -15.93
C ARG A 521 11.23 -29.56 -14.77
N VAL A 522 10.34 -29.59 -13.79
CA VAL A 522 10.54 -30.38 -12.55
C VAL A 522 9.77 -31.70 -12.62
N THR A 523 8.49 -31.65 -12.97
CA THR A 523 7.62 -32.83 -13.02
C THR A 523 7.72 -33.61 -14.33
N LYS A 524 8.32 -33.03 -15.38
CA LYS A 524 8.39 -33.56 -16.75
C LYS A 524 7.01 -33.87 -17.38
N LYS A 525 5.94 -33.34 -16.81
CA LYS A 525 4.57 -33.50 -17.32
C LYS A 525 4.24 -32.37 -18.31
N GLU A 526 3.46 -32.71 -19.33
CA GLU A 526 2.92 -31.71 -20.26
C GLU A 526 1.83 -30.89 -19.57
N THR A 527 2.00 -29.57 -19.53
CA THR A 527 1.04 -28.62 -18.95
C THR A 527 0.35 -27.86 -20.08
N ALA A 528 -0.97 -27.99 -20.17
CA ALA A 528 -1.75 -27.30 -21.21
C ALA A 528 -1.82 -25.78 -20.96
N PRO A 529 -1.97 -24.97 -22.03
CA PRO A 529 -1.90 -23.51 -21.97
C PRO A 529 -3.04 -22.90 -21.15
N VAL A 530 -2.88 -21.62 -20.78
CA VAL A 530 -3.91 -20.84 -20.07
C VAL A 530 -4.64 -19.98 -21.09
N LEU A 531 -5.95 -20.21 -21.22
CA LEU A 531 -6.79 -19.48 -22.16
C LEU A 531 -7.16 -18.10 -21.61
N THR A 532 -7.30 -17.10 -22.47
CA THR A 532 -7.76 -15.75 -22.08
C THR A 532 -9.13 -15.82 -21.38
N SER A 533 -10.03 -16.70 -21.85
CA SER A 533 -11.33 -16.92 -21.22
C SER A 533 -11.20 -17.45 -19.79
N GLN A 534 -10.19 -18.26 -19.49
CA GLN A 534 -9.95 -18.76 -18.13
C GLN A 534 -9.46 -17.64 -17.21
N ILE A 535 -8.63 -16.73 -17.73
CA ILE A 535 -8.19 -15.54 -17.01
C ILE A 535 -9.38 -14.64 -16.68
N TYR A 536 -10.24 -14.39 -17.67
CA TYR A 536 -11.42 -13.53 -17.51
C TYR A 536 -12.41 -14.11 -16.49
N TRP A 537 -12.80 -15.38 -16.65
CA TRP A 537 -13.69 -16.05 -15.69
C TRP A 537 -13.06 -16.26 -14.32
N GLY A 538 -11.73 -16.32 -14.25
CA GLY A 538 -10.99 -16.35 -13.00
C GLY A 538 -11.10 -15.05 -12.19
N ALA A 539 -11.20 -13.90 -12.87
CA ALA A 539 -11.26 -12.59 -12.25
C ALA A 539 -12.67 -12.22 -11.70
N VAL A 540 -13.74 -12.74 -12.32
CA VAL A 540 -15.12 -12.38 -11.96
C VAL A 540 -15.43 -12.50 -10.46
N PRO A 541 -15.06 -13.59 -9.75
CA PRO A 541 -15.31 -13.70 -8.31
C PRO A 541 -14.63 -12.58 -7.51
N PHE A 542 -13.43 -12.16 -7.90
CA PHE A 542 -12.70 -11.09 -7.22
C PHE A 542 -13.29 -9.72 -7.52
N VAL A 543 -13.79 -9.49 -8.74
CA VAL A 543 -14.53 -8.26 -9.08
C VAL A 543 -15.79 -8.16 -8.21
N VAL A 544 -16.52 -9.26 -8.04
CA VAL A 544 -17.70 -9.29 -7.14
C VAL A 544 -17.30 -8.96 -5.71
N ILE A 545 -16.20 -9.53 -5.19
CA ILE A 545 -15.69 -9.21 -3.85
C ILE A 545 -15.35 -7.72 -3.72
N GLN A 546 -14.75 -7.11 -4.74
CA GLN A 546 -14.43 -5.68 -4.70
C GLN A 546 -15.67 -4.79 -4.80
N LEU A 547 -16.68 -5.15 -5.60
CA LEU A 547 -17.97 -4.43 -5.61
C LEU A 547 -18.67 -4.52 -4.26
N VAL A 548 -18.64 -5.70 -3.62
CA VAL A 548 -19.09 -5.86 -2.24
C VAL A 548 -18.28 -4.97 -1.30
N MET A 549 -16.96 -4.88 -1.48
CA MET A 549 -16.10 -4.02 -0.67
C MET A 549 -16.45 -2.53 -0.84
N VAL A 550 -16.69 -2.05 -2.06
CA VAL A 550 -17.18 -0.67 -2.30
C VAL A 550 -18.49 -0.44 -1.55
N GLY A 551 -19.44 -1.38 -1.67
CA GLY A 551 -20.70 -1.33 -0.94
C GLY A 551 -20.53 -1.30 0.58
N LEU A 552 -19.62 -2.11 1.13
CA LEU A 552 -19.30 -2.13 2.55
C LEU A 552 -18.67 -0.82 3.02
N VAL A 553 -17.77 -0.21 2.24
CA VAL A 553 -17.16 1.08 2.60
C VAL A 553 -18.19 2.21 2.58
N ILE A 554 -19.14 2.18 1.65
CA ILE A 554 -20.26 3.13 1.60
C ILE A 554 -21.23 2.91 2.78
N ALA A 555 -21.56 1.65 3.09
CA ALA A 555 -22.52 1.31 4.14
C ALA A 555 -21.96 1.48 5.57
N PHE A 556 -20.66 1.28 5.76
CA PHE A 556 -19.98 1.37 7.05
C PHE A 556 -18.85 2.40 7.02
N PRO A 557 -19.17 3.72 7.02
CA PRO A 557 -18.16 4.79 7.00
C PRO A 557 -17.16 4.71 8.15
N GLN A 558 -17.55 4.12 9.29
CA GLN A 558 -16.70 3.92 10.47
C GLN A 558 -15.46 3.05 10.18
N MET A 559 -15.51 2.17 9.18
CA MET A 559 -14.34 1.39 8.77
C MET A 559 -13.22 2.26 8.17
N VAL A 560 -13.54 3.48 7.77
CA VAL A 560 -12.60 4.41 7.14
C VAL A 560 -12.38 5.62 8.02
N MET A 561 -13.43 6.21 8.58
CA MET A 561 -13.35 7.44 9.38
C MET A 561 -12.79 7.25 10.80
N HIS A 562 -12.22 6.09 11.13
CA HIS A 562 -11.59 5.85 12.43
C HIS A 562 -10.37 6.74 12.67
N TYR A 563 -9.72 7.23 11.61
CA TYR A 563 -8.60 8.17 11.72
C TYR A 563 -8.98 9.48 12.45
N LYS A 564 -10.26 9.90 12.38
CA LYS A 564 -10.76 11.07 13.12
C LYS A 564 -10.78 10.89 14.63
N SER A 565 -10.80 9.66 15.13
CA SER A 565 -10.71 9.39 16.57
C SER A 565 -9.32 9.64 17.13
N THR A 566 -8.31 9.65 16.24
CA THR A 566 -6.90 9.84 16.54
C THR A 566 -6.45 11.29 16.38
N ALA A 567 -7.20 12.10 15.63
CA ALA A 567 -6.98 13.55 15.56
C ALA A 567 -7.01 14.12 16.98
N VAL A 568 -5.89 14.72 17.39
CA VAL A 568 -5.77 15.41 18.68
C VAL A 568 -6.92 16.40 18.75
N LYS A 569 -7.91 16.12 19.61
CA LYS A 569 -8.85 17.15 20.06
C LYS A 569 -8.02 18.14 20.84
N LEU A 570 -7.47 19.14 20.16
CA LEU A 570 -7.02 20.34 20.81
C LEU A 570 -8.23 20.87 21.57
N ASP A 571 -8.13 20.92 22.89
CA ASP A 571 -9.19 21.48 23.72
C ASP A 571 -9.29 22.96 23.33
N ASP A 572 -10.40 23.36 22.72
CA ASP A 572 -10.60 24.74 22.25
C ASP A 572 -10.35 25.75 23.38
N LYS A 573 -10.58 25.33 24.64
CA LYS A 573 -10.23 26.09 25.84
C LYS A 573 -8.72 26.29 26.05
N GLN A 574 -7.88 25.30 25.78
CA GLN A 574 -6.43 25.45 25.89
C GLN A 574 -5.85 26.36 24.80
N ILE A 575 -6.44 26.33 23.61
CA ILE A 575 -6.10 27.28 22.54
C ILE A 575 -6.54 28.70 22.94
N GLU A 576 -7.76 28.88 23.45
CA GLU A 576 -8.23 30.17 23.95
C GLU A 576 -7.37 30.69 25.11
N GLU A 577 -6.97 29.84 26.06
CA GLU A 577 -6.07 30.24 27.15
C GLU A 577 -4.66 30.61 26.66
N GLN A 578 -4.12 29.89 25.66
CA GLN A 578 -2.84 30.26 25.03
C GLN A 578 -2.93 31.56 24.23
N PHE A 579 -4.03 31.79 23.50
CA PHE A 579 -4.27 33.03 22.76
C PHE A 579 -4.52 34.22 23.70
N GLN A 580 -5.25 34.02 24.81
CA GLN A 580 -5.45 35.04 25.84
C GLN A 580 -4.14 35.35 26.60
N GLY A 581 -3.31 34.33 26.85
CA GLY A 581 -1.98 34.50 27.44
C GLY A 581 -0.99 35.28 26.54
N LEU A 582 -1.15 35.22 25.23
CA LEU A 582 -0.38 36.03 24.26
C LEU A 582 -0.84 37.49 24.24
N GLY A 583 -2.14 37.76 24.40
CA GLY A 583 -2.69 39.11 24.50
C GLY A 583 -2.22 39.87 25.74
N ASN A 584 -2.21 39.21 26.91
CA ASN A 584 -1.82 39.84 28.17
C ASN A 584 -0.32 40.23 28.24
N ASN A 585 0.55 39.59 27.44
CA ASN A 585 1.98 39.90 27.42
C ASN A 585 2.37 41.00 26.41
N MET A 586 1.46 41.43 25.52
CA MET A 586 1.75 42.52 24.57
C MET A 586 1.43 43.91 25.12
N ASP A 587 0.49 44.01 26.07
CA ASP A 587 0.09 45.29 26.66
C ASP A 587 1.15 45.87 27.61
N ASP A 588 1.99 45.03 28.23
CA ASP A 588 3.07 45.46 29.14
C ASP A 588 4.40 45.79 28.43
N ALA A 589 4.51 45.57 27.11
CA ALA A 589 5.78 45.67 26.37
C ALA A 589 5.88 46.85 25.38
N LEU A 590 4.80 47.61 25.18
CA LEU A 590 4.80 48.74 24.24
C LEU A 590 4.89 50.08 24.98
N PRO A 591 5.98 50.86 24.83
CA PRO A 591 6.07 52.18 25.44
C PRO A 591 4.99 53.12 24.86
N PRO A 592 4.42 54.02 25.69
CA PRO A 592 3.34 54.89 25.25
C PRO A 592 3.81 55.84 24.14
N LEU A 593 3.09 55.85 23.03
CA LEU A 593 3.30 56.79 21.93
C LEU A 593 2.79 58.17 22.35
N GLU A 594 3.71 59.04 22.79
CA GLU A 594 3.44 60.47 22.91
C GLU A 594 3.35 61.09 21.52
N PHE A 595 2.15 61.50 21.11
CA PHE A 595 1.96 62.38 19.97
C PHE A 595 2.25 63.83 20.39
N LYS A 596 3.29 64.43 19.82
CA LYS A 596 3.51 65.88 19.81
C LYS A 596 3.14 66.48 18.47
#